data_AF-A0A2S1LB85-F1
#
_entry.id   AF-A0A2S1LB85-F1
#
_cell.length_a   1.000
_cell.length_b   1.000
_cell.length_c   1.000
_cell.angle_alpha   90.00
_cell.angle_beta   90.00
_cell.angle_gamma   90.00
#
_symmetry.space_group_name_H-M   'P 1'
#
loop_
_entity.id
_entity.type
_entity.pdbx_description
1 polymer ?
#
loop_
_entity_poly.entity_id
_entity_poly.type
_entity_poly.pdbx_seq_one_letter_code
_entity_poly.pdbx_strand_id
1 'polypeptide(L)'
;MINKTEIFKNATELLDEPEVRALLEYCESLEDELVDFKFEKSNNKELILLDMIKEVVKGCSALEKEQMEHDRFGYDSPNYQDTITHLKRYIHEICRINKIWL
;
A
#
# COMPACT_ATOMS: atom_id res chain seq x y z
N MET A 1 -15.19 18.53 -1.15
CA MET A 1 -14.54 19.75 -1.64
C MET A 1 -15.52 20.89 -1.50
N ILE A 2 -15.10 22.03 -0.99
CA ILE A 2 -15.95 23.22 -0.91
C ILE A 2 -15.97 23.84 -2.30
N ASN A 3 -17.14 24.10 -2.86
CA ASN A 3 -17.26 24.66 -4.20
C ASN A 3 -16.68 26.10 -4.20
N LYS A 4 -15.86 26.46 -5.19
CA LYS A 4 -15.28 27.81 -5.31
C LYS A 4 -16.36 28.90 -5.33
N THR A 5 -17.54 28.62 -5.89
CA THR A 5 -18.68 29.53 -5.85
C THR A 5 -19.30 29.70 -4.46
N GLU A 6 -19.14 28.70 -3.57
CA GLU A 6 -19.57 28.79 -2.16
C GLU A 6 -18.59 29.61 -1.31
N ILE A 7 -17.30 29.59 -1.66
CA ILE A 7 -16.25 30.37 -0.97
C ILE A 7 -16.44 31.86 -1.26
N PHE A 8 -16.70 32.22 -2.51
CA PHE A 8 -16.84 33.60 -2.97
C PHE A 8 -18.30 34.07 -3.08
N LYS A 9 -19.26 33.38 -2.46
CA LYS A 9 -20.70 33.67 -2.61
C LYS A 9 -21.13 35.10 -2.25
N ASN A 10 -20.38 35.77 -1.38
CA ASN A 10 -20.64 37.14 -0.94
C ASN A 10 -19.78 38.19 -1.67
N ALA A 11 -18.85 37.76 -2.53
CA ALA A 11 -17.88 38.60 -3.22
C ALA A 11 -17.47 37.91 -4.53
N THR A 12 -18.42 37.83 -5.48
CA THR A 12 -18.24 37.08 -6.73
C THR A 12 -17.31 37.78 -7.70
N GLU A 13 -17.19 39.11 -7.59
CA GLU A 13 -16.25 39.96 -8.31
C GLU A 13 -14.78 39.53 -8.12
N LEU A 14 -14.45 38.92 -6.97
CA LEU A 14 -13.10 38.42 -6.71
C LEU A 14 -12.72 37.24 -7.62
N LEU A 15 -13.70 36.53 -8.19
CA LEU A 15 -13.41 35.44 -9.13
C LEU A 15 -12.88 35.94 -10.48
N ASP A 16 -13.12 37.21 -10.81
CA ASP A 16 -12.65 37.83 -12.04
C ASP A 16 -11.22 38.40 -11.89
N GLU A 17 -10.75 38.58 -10.65
CA GLU A 17 -9.41 39.08 -10.36
C GLU A 17 -8.34 38.08 -10.85
N PRO A 18 -7.33 38.55 -11.59
CA PRO A 18 -6.34 37.68 -12.22
C PRO A 18 -5.52 36.89 -11.18
N GLU A 19 -5.20 37.47 -10.03
CA GLU A 19 -4.49 36.80 -8.94
C GLU A 19 -5.31 35.68 -8.32
N VAL A 20 -6.63 35.88 -8.19
CA VAL A 20 -7.54 34.86 -7.65
C VAL A 20 -7.71 33.71 -8.63
N ARG A 21 -7.80 34.01 -9.93
CA ARG A 21 -7.81 32.99 -10.98
C ARG A 21 -6.53 32.16 -10.99
N ALA A 22 -5.38 32.81 -10.92
CA ALA A 22 -4.09 32.12 -10.85
C ALA A 22 -3.97 31.24 -9.59
N LEU A 23 -4.48 31.71 -8.44
CA LEU A 23 -4.51 30.91 -7.22
C LEU A 23 -5.43 29.69 -7.35
N LEU A 24 -6.62 29.85 -7.95
CA LEU A 24 -7.55 28.74 -8.17
C LEU A 24 -6.95 27.69 -9.12
N GLU A 25 -6.31 28.11 -10.22
CA GLU A 25 -5.62 27.20 -11.13
C GLU A 25 -4.46 26.46 -10.43
N TYR A 26 -3.69 27.16 -9.60
CA TYR A 26 -2.63 26.52 -8.81
C TYR A 26 -3.20 25.49 -7.82
N CYS A 27 -4.29 25.82 -7.12
CA CYS A 27 -4.96 24.89 -6.22
C CYS A 27 -5.52 23.66 -6.95
N GLU A 28 -6.14 23.84 -8.12
CA GLU A 28 -6.62 22.73 -8.96
C GLU A 28 -5.45 21.82 -9.40
N SER A 29 -4.32 22.40 -9.84
CA SER A 29 -3.12 21.61 -10.20
C SER A 29 -2.54 20.81 -9.03
N LEU A 30 -2.53 21.39 -7.83
CA LEU A 30 -2.06 20.71 -6.62
C LEU A 30 -3.01 19.58 -6.21
N GLU A 31 -4.31 19.74 -6.42
CA GLU A 31 -5.29 18.69 -6.15
C GLU A 31 -5.10 17.50 -7.09
N ASP A 32 -4.90 17.74 -8.39
CA ASP A 32 -4.61 16.69 -9.37
C ASP A 32 -3.32 15.94 -9.01
N GLU A 33 -2.23 16.66 -8.72
CA GLU A 33 -0.97 16.04 -8.27
C GLU A 33 -1.15 15.21 -6.98
N LEU A 34 -1.97 15.69 -6.03
CA LEU A 34 -2.25 14.96 -4.79
C LEU A 34 -3.07 13.69 -5.04
N VAL A 35 -3.98 13.70 -6.01
CA VAL A 35 -4.76 12.53 -6.41
C VAL A 35 -3.83 11.50 -7.07
N ASP A 36 -3.02 11.92 -8.04
CA ASP A 36 -2.05 11.06 -8.71
C ASP A 36 -1.05 10.47 -7.71
N PHE A 37 -0.50 11.28 -6.82
CA PHE A 37 0.41 10.84 -5.76
C PHE A 37 -0.26 9.81 -4.81
N LYS A 38 -1.55 10.00 -4.47
CA LYS A 38 -2.30 9.02 -3.68
C LYS A 38 -2.55 7.73 -4.45
N PHE A 39 -2.84 7.79 -5.75
CA PHE A 39 -3.03 6.62 -6.61
C PHE A 39 -1.74 5.82 -6.75
N GLU A 40 -0.62 6.47 -7.07
CA GLU A 40 0.70 5.83 -7.15
C GLU A 40 1.09 5.18 -5.81
N LYS A 41 0.88 5.89 -4.70
CA LYS A 41 1.18 5.38 -3.37
C LYS A 41 0.28 4.21 -2.96
N SER A 42 -0.99 4.20 -3.37
CA SER A 42 -1.93 3.13 -3.07
C SER A 42 -1.65 1.89 -3.91
N ASN A 43 -1.37 2.06 -5.21
CA ASN A 43 -0.90 0.99 -6.09
C ASN A 43 0.39 0.36 -5.56
N ASN A 44 1.32 1.16 -5.04
CA ASN A 44 2.57 0.63 -4.49
C ASN A 44 2.31 -0.33 -3.31
N LYS A 45 1.44 0.06 -2.36
CA LYS A 45 1.11 -0.78 -1.20
C LYS A 45 0.37 -2.06 -1.59
N GLU A 46 -0.56 -1.99 -2.53
CA GLU A 46 -1.27 -3.16 -3.02
C GLU A 46 -0.32 -4.16 -3.69
N LEU A 47 0.62 -3.67 -4.51
CA LEU A 47 1.64 -4.51 -5.14
C LEU A 47 2.59 -5.13 -4.11
N ILE A 48 3.00 -4.38 -3.09
CA ILE A 48 3.82 -4.90 -1.99
C ILE A 48 3.09 -6.01 -1.23
N LEU A 49 1.81 -5.80 -0.90
CA LEU A 49 0.99 -6.80 -0.21
C LEU A 49 0.83 -8.05 -1.08
N LEU A 50 0.58 -7.88 -2.38
CA LEU A 50 0.47 -8.99 -3.33
C LEU A 50 1.77 -9.80 -3.40
N ASP A 51 2.93 -9.14 -3.45
CA ASP A 51 4.23 -9.80 -3.47
C ASP A 51 4.50 -10.55 -2.16
N MET A 52 4.24 -9.91 -1.02
CA MET A 52 4.34 -10.54 0.30
C MET A 52 3.46 -11.80 0.41
N ILE A 53 2.21 -11.74 -0.05
CA ILE A 53 1.30 -12.90 -0.04
C ILE A 53 1.85 -14.03 -0.93
N LYS A 54 2.36 -13.70 -2.13
CA LYS A 54 2.98 -14.71 -3.02
C LYS A 54 4.16 -15.40 -2.36
N GLU A 55 5.03 -14.66 -1.68
CA GLU A 55 6.18 -15.23 -0.95
C GLU A 55 5.74 -16.11 0.23
N VAL A 56 4.72 -15.69 0.97
CA VAL A 56 4.12 -16.50 2.05
C VAL A 56 3.59 -17.83 1.50
N VAL A 57 2.85 -17.81 0.39
CA VAL A 57 2.30 -19.02 -0.23
C VAL A 57 3.40 -19.96 -0.73
N LYS A 58 4.48 -19.42 -1.31
CA LYS A 58 5.66 -20.21 -1.70
C LYS A 58 6.30 -20.89 -0.48
N GLY A 59 6.46 -20.16 0.63
CA GLY A 59 6.99 -20.70 1.88
C GLY A 59 6.15 -21.84 2.43
N CYS A 60 4.82 -21.69 2.45
CA CYS A 60 3.89 -22.75 2.85
C CYS A 60 4.00 -23.98 1.93
N SER A 61 4.05 -23.78 0.62
CA SER A 61 4.17 -24.86 -0.36
C SER A 61 5.48 -25.65 -0.21
N ALA A 62 6.58 -24.95 0.10
CA ALA A 62 7.87 -25.59 0.38
C ALA A 62 7.81 -26.43 1.67
N LEU A 63 7.18 -25.92 2.72
CA LEU A 63 7.02 -26.62 3.99
C LEU A 63 6.15 -27.88 3.85
N GLU A 64 5.06 -27.79 3.08
CA GLU A 64 4.21 -28.95 2.75
C GLU A 64 5.01 -30.02 1.99
N LYS A 65 5.90 -29.59 1.09
CA LYS A 65 6.77 -30.51 0.37
C LYS A 65 7.75 -31.22 1.30
N GLU A 66 8.41 -30.49 2.20
CA GLU A 66 9.30 -31.08 3.22
C GLU A 66 8.54 -32.09 4.10
N GLN A 67 7.29 -31.79 4.47
CA GLN A 67 6.46 -32.71 5.24
C GLN A 67 6.13 -33.98 4.44
N MET A 68 5.75 -33.84 3.17
CA MET A 68 5.52 -35.00 2.30
C MET A 68 6.77 -35.86 2.14
N GLU A 69 7.95 -35.25 2.06
CA GLU A 69 9.21 -35.96 1.97
C GLU A 69 9.58 -36.67 3.29
N HIS A 70 9.31 -36.05 4.44
CA HIS A 70 9.37 -36.70 5.75
C HIS A 70 8.47 -37.94 5.80
N ASP A 71 7.19 -37.79 5.46
CA ASP A 71 6.20 -38.88 5.55
C ASP A 71 6.54 -40.04 4.59
N ARG A 72 7.06 -39.72 3.40
CA ARG A 72 7.31 -40.70 2.35
C ARG A 72 8.67 -41.39 2.46
N PHE A 73 9.70 -40.67 2.87
CA PHE A 73 11.09 -41.13 2.82
C PHE A 73 11.75 -41.19 4.20
N GLY A 74 11.09 -40.71 5.26
CA GLY A 74 11.64 -40.70 6.62
C GLY A 74 12.75 -39.68 6.81
N TYR A 75 12.79 -38.61 6.00
CA TYR A 75 13.70 -37.48 6.22
C TYR A 75 13.39 -36.73 7.52
N ASP A 76 14.18 -35.74 7.89
CA ASP A 76 13.89 -34.94 9.06
C ASP A 76 12.56 -34.20 8.91
N SER A 77 11.79 -34.13 10.00
CA SER A 77 10.53 -33.40 10.01
C SER A 77 10.80 -31.89 9.89
N PRO A 78 9.98 -31.15 9.13
CA PRO A 78 10.13 -29.70 9.05
C PRO A 78 9.99 -29.04 10.41
N ASN A 79 10.82 -28.02 10.67
CA ASN A 79 10.72 -27.23 11.89
C ASN A 79 9.63 -26.16 11.76
N TYR A 80 8.39 -26.57 12.01
CA TYR A 80 7.22 -25.69 11.93
C TYR A 80 7.33 -24.46 12.82
N GLN A 81 7.87 -24.62 14.02
CA GLN A 81 7.96 -23.53 15.00
C GLN A 81 8.89 -22.42 14.51
N ASP A 82 10.07 -22.78 14.01
CA ASP A 82 11.02 -21.82 13.47
C ASP A 82 10.51 -21.22 12.17
N THR A 83 9.91 -22.02 11.28
CA THR A 83 9.34 -21.53 10.02
C THR A 83 8.22 -20.51 10.25
N ILE A 84 7.30 -20.76 11.18
CA ILE A 84 6.24 -19.81 11.55
C ILE A 84 6.84 -18.54 12.16
N THR A 85 7.87 -18.68 13.00
CA THR A 85 8.55 -17.53 13.61
C THR A 85 9.22 -16.65 12.55
N HIS A 86 9.91 -17.27 11.59
CA HIS A 86 10.52 -16.58 10.46
C HIS A 86 9.49 -15.89 9.57
N LEU A 87 8.38 -16.56 9.27
CA LEU A 87 7.29 -16.01 8.46
C LEU A 87 6.66 -14.78 9.11
N LYS A 88 6.37 -14.85 10.41
CA LYS A 88 5.86 -13.69 11.17
C LYS A 88 6.84 -12.53 11.15
N ARG A 89 8.13 -12.80 11.35
CA ARG A 89 9.18 -11.77 11.29
C ARG A 89 9.26 -11.12 9.91
N TYR A 90 9.19 -11.91 8.85
CA TYR A 90 9.18 -11.42 7.47
C TYR A 90 7.98 -10.48 7.22
N ILE A 91 6.77 -10.93 7.57
CA ILE A 91 5.55 -10.12 7.41
C ILE A 91 5.66 -8.80 8.18
N HIS A 92 6.04 -8.84 9.46
CA HIS A 92 6.20 -7.62 10.26
C HIS A 92 7.26 -6.66 9.68
N GLU A 93 8.36 -7.18 9.14
CA GLU A 93 9.41 -6.37 8.55
C GLU A 93 8.95 -5.69 7.24
N ILE A 94 8.28 -6.43 6.35
CA ILE A 94 7.70 -5.87 5.13
C ILE A 94 6.67 -4.79 5.48
N CYS A 95 5.82 -5.03 6.48
CA CYS A 95 4.85 -4.05 6.93
C CYS A 95 5.51 -2.80 7.50
N ARG A 96 6.57 -2.95 8.30
CA ARG A 96 7.36 -1.84 8.86
C ARG A 96 8.00 -0.98 7.77
N ILE A 97 8.70 -1.60 6.82
CA ILE A 97 9.39 -0.92 5.71
C ILE A 97 8.39 -0.11 4.87
N ASN A 98 7.24 -0.71 4.58
CA ASN A 98 6.25 -0.16 3.65
C ASN A 98 5.14 0.66 4.34
N LYS A 99 5.27 0.89 5.66
CA LYS A 99 4.29 1.62 6.47
C LYS A 99 2.87 1.07 6.28
N ILE A 100 2.78 -0.26 6.28
CA ILE A 100 1.53 -1.01 6.33
C ILE A 100 1.29 -1.28 7.81
N TRP A 101 0.17 -0.81 8.32
CA TRP A 101 -0.26 -1.06 9.70
C TRP A 101 -1.11 -2.33 9.69
N LEU A 102 -0.59 -3.38 10.36
CA LEU A 102 -1.23 -4.67 10.57
C LEU A 102 -2.10 -4.65 11.83
#